data_AF-A0A348WDN7-F1
#
_entry.id   AF-A0A348WDN7-F1
#
_cell.length_a   1.000
_cell.length_b   1.000
_cell.length_c   1.000
_cell.angle_alpha   90.00
_cell.angle_beta   90.00
_cell.angle_gamma   90.00
#
_symmetry.space_group_name_H-M   'P 1'
#
loop_
_entity.id
_entity.type
_entity.pdbx_description
1 polymer ?
#
loop_
_entity_poly.entity_id
_entity_poly.type
_entity_poly.pdbx_seq_one_letter_code
_entity_poly.pdbx_strand_id
1 'polypeptide(L)'
;MRPGPRNAITDVAGLRVGQAQDDRIKTGVSVLLGDRPFTAGVHVMGGAPGTRETDLLAPDKLVEEVDALVLSGGSAFGLDAASGVADGLRAMGRGFAVGDQRVPIVPGAILFDLLNGGDKNWTDNPYKALGQAALAAASSDVALGSHGAGTGATTANLKGGLGTASLVLPSGHTVGALVAVNALGSVVMGEGPEFWAAPWELDAEFGGRGAGTPDLWPVTKLGQHESTTIAIVATDAMLTQAQATRMAIAAHDGFARAIVPAHTPMDGDLVFAAATGARPVAGVADLLALGHAGAITMTRAIARAIHAATPAPGDTLPTWQARFGK
;
A
#
# COMPACT_ATOMS: atom_id res chain seq x y z
N MET A 1 21.50 -3.24 -6.38
CA MET A 1 20.22 -3.85 -5.94
C MET A 1 19.55 -4.43 -7.17
N ARG A 2 18.77 -5.49 -7.04
CA ARG A 2 18.00 -6.10 -8.16
C ARG A 2 16.59 -6.44 -7.71
N PRO A 3 15.58 -6.52 -8.60
CA PRO A 3 14.25 -6.99 -8.21
C PRO A 3 14.31 -8.39 -7.59
N GLY A 4 13.40 -8.66 -6.65
CA GLY A 4 13.12 -10.03 -6.23
C GLY A 4 12.42 -10.81 -7.36
N PRO A 5 12.31 -12.14 -7.24
CA PRO A 5 11.81 -12.99 -8.32
C PRO A 5 10.39 -12.68 -8.79
N ARG A 6 9.51 -12.17 -7.92
CA ARG A 6 8.15 -11.71 -8.30
C ARG A 6 8.07 -10.20 -8.51
N ASN A 7 9.13 -9.48 -8.15
CA ASN A 7 9.13 -8.04 -8.01
C ASN A 7 7.92 -7.59 -7.18
N ALA A 8 7.69 -8.24 -6.03
CA ALA A 8 6.50 -8.05 -5.21
C ALA A 8 6.85 -8.07 -3.72
N ILE A 9 6.00 -7.50 -2.87
CA ILE A 9 6.19 -7.50 -1.42
C ILE A 9 6.31 -8.91 -0.84
N THR A 10 5.71 -9.90 -1.50
CA THR A 10 5.76 -11.33 -1.18
C THR A 10 7.10 -12.00 -1.52
N ASP A 11 8.07 -11.27 -2.11
CA ASP A 11 9.47 -11.71 -2.17
C ASP A 11 10.13 -11.68 -0.78
N VAL A 12 9.59 -10.91 0.18
CA VAL A 12 9.96 -11.01 1.59
C VAL A 12 9.40 -12.30 2.15
N ALA A 13 10.29 -13.22 2.51
CA ALA A 13 9.92 -14.56 2.95
C ALA A 13 8.99 -14.53 4.18
N GLY A 14 7.93 -15.34 4.11
CA GLY A 14 6.91 -15.45 5.16
C GLY A 14 5.75 -14.46 5.05
N LEU A 15 5.68 -13.67 3.97
CA LEU A 15 4.56 -12.76 3.71
C LEU A 15 3.69 -13.22 2.54
N ARG A 16 2.38 -13.04 2.69
CA ARG A 16 1.34 -13.27 1.68
C ARG A 16 0.46 -12.03 1.57
N VAL A 17 -0.12 -11.82 0.39
CA VAL A 17 -1.11 -10.76 0.16
C VAL A 17 -2.42 -11.41 -0.28
N GLY A 18 -3.50 -11.01 0.37
CA GLY A 18 -4.85 -11.39 0.02
C GLY A 18 -5.62 -10.19 -0.51
N GLN A 19 -6.45 -10.40 -1.52
CA GLN A 19 -7.20 -9.34 -2.20
C GLN A 19 -8.65 -9.76 -2.39
N ALA A 20 -9.59 -8.87 -2.12
CA ALA A 20 -10.99 -9.05 -2.46
C ALA A 20 -11.59 -7.70 -2.88
N GLN A 21 -12.59 -7.74 -3.76
CA GLN A 21 -13.23 -6.55 -4.30
C GLN A 21 -14.69 -6.80 -4.64
N ASP A 22 -15.45 -5.71 -4.73
CA ASP A 22 -16.79 -5.67 -5.29
C ASP A 22 -16.75 -4.72 -6.50
N ASP A 23 -16.90 -5.26 -7.70
CA ASP A 23 -16.83 -4.50 -8.96
C ASP A 23 -18.05 -3.61 -9.20
N ARG A 24 -19.19 -3.91 -8.56
CA ARG A 24 -20.40 -3.07 -8.64
C ARG A 24 -20.23 -1.82 -7.79
N ILE A 25 -19.75 -1.97 -6.56
CA ILE A 25 -19.39 -0.86 -5.67
C ILE A 25 -18.11 -0.18 -6.14
N LYS A 26 -17.27 -0.90 -6.89
CA LYS A 26 -15.91 -0.51 -7.30
C LYS A 26 -15.00 -0.25 -6.11
N THR A 27 -14.93 -1.19 -5.18
CA THR A 27 -14.09 -1.03 -3.99
C THR A 27 -13.44 -2.35 -3.63
N GLY A 28 -12.50 -2.33 -2.71
CA GLY A 28 -11.90 -3.57 -2.24
C GLY A 28 -10.98 -3.41 -1.05
N VAL A 29 -10.38 -4.55 -0.68
CA VAL A 29 -9.51 -4.71 0.48
C VAL A 29 -8.27 -5.50 0.04
N SER A 30 -7.12 -5.08 0.52
CA SER A 30 -5.86 -5.82 0.43
C SER A 30 -5.33 -6.10 1.85
N VAL A 31 -4.98 -7.35 2.14
CA VAL A 31 -4.48 -7.80 3.45
C VAL A 31 -3.06 -8.32 3.27
N LEU A 32 -2.09 -7.75 3.99
CA LEU A 32 -0.78 -8.38 4.15
C LEU A 32 -0.86 -9.33 5.35
N LEU A 33 -0.52 -10.59 5.15
CA LEU A 33 -0.58 -11.66 6.16
C LEU A 33 0.80 -12.28 6.33
N GLY A 34 1.28 -12.36 7.57
CA GLY A 34 2.48 -13.13 7.89
C GLY A 34 2.17 -14.61 8.10
N ASP A 35 3.12 -15.50 7.79
CA ASP A 35 3.07 -16.91 8.23
C ASP A 35 3.25 -17.03 9.75
N ARG A 36 3.91 -16.04 10.33
CA ARG A 36 4.05 -15.77 11.78
C ARG A 36 3.80 -14.27 12.02
N PRO A 37 3.56 -13.84 13.27
CA PRO A 37 3.56 -12.41 13.59
C PRO A 37 4.87 -11.75 13.13
N PHE A 38 4.79 -10.48 12.74
CA PHE A 38 5.92 -9.67 12.32
C PHE A 38 5.94 -8.35 13.08
N THR A 39 7.14 -7.80 13.33
CA THR A 39 7.29 -6.48 13.94
C THR A 39 6.66 -5.45 13.02
N ALA A 40 5.80 -4.59 13.58
CA ALA A 40 5.14 -3.54 12.82
C ALA A 40 5.38 -2.14 13.39
N GLY A 41 5.50 -1.18 12.49
CA GLY A 41 5.55 0.25 12.79
C GLY A 41 4.69 1.03 11.79
N VAL A 42 4.42 2.30 12.05
CA VAL A 42 3.61 3.14 11.16
C VAL A 42 4.08 4.58 11.20
N HIS A 43 3.96 5.26 10.07
CA HIS A 43 4.08 6.70 9.99
C HIS A 43 2.96 7.29 9.14
N VAL A 44 2.39 8.40 9.61
CA VAL A 44 1.30 9.12 8.96
C VAL A 44 1.84 10.51 8.63
N MET A 45 1.76 10.93 7.36
CA MET A 45 2.16 12.26 6.91
C MET A 45 1.02 13.08 6.33
N GLY A 46 -0.03 12.44 5.82
CA GLY A 46 -1.18 13.14 5.28
C GLY A 46 -1.99 13.89 6.34
N GLY A 47 -2.66 14.97 5.94
CA GLY A 47 -3.51 15.77 6.82
C GLY A 47 -4.89 15.19 7.15
N ALA A 48 -5.36 14.17 6.42
CA ALA A 48 -6.69 13.58 6.57
C ALA A 48 -6.66 12.04 6.69
N PRO A 49 -5.97 11.46 7.69
CA PRO A 49 -5.84 10.01 7.83
C PRO A 49 -7.13 9.35 8.29
N GLY A 50 -7.43 8.16 7.74
CA GLY A 50 -8.40 7.23 8.29
C GLY A 50 -7.70 5.94 8.69
N THR A 51 -7.62 5.68 9.99
CA THR A 51 -6.82 4.58 10.53
C THR A 51 -7.55 3.81 11.61
N ARG A 52 -7.11 2.57 11.83
CA ARG A 52 -7.49 1.71 12.94
C ARG A 52 -6.21 1.16 13.59
N GLU A 53 -6.17 1.16 14.92
CA GLU A 53 -5.14 0.45 15.69
C GLU A 53 -3.70 0.89 15.37
N THR A 54 -3.49 2.19 15.08
CA THR A 54 -2.15 2.74 14.82
C THR A 54 -1.37 3.06 16.10
N ASP A 55 -2.04 3.52 17.16
CA ASP A 55 -1.38 3.92 18.41
C ASP A 55 -0.62 2.78 19.08
N LEU A 56 -1.10 1.54 18.93
CA LEU A 56 -0.47 0.34 19.48
C LEU A 56 0.83 -0.07 18.76
N LEU A 57 1.11 0.52 17.59
CA LEU A 57 2.37 0.32 16.85
C LEU A 57 3.47 1.31 17.27
N ALA A 58 3.20 2.17 18.26
CA ALA A 58 4.24 3.04 18.79
C ALA A 58 5.27 2.22 19.59
N PRO A 59 6.59 2.51 19.48
CA PRO A 59 7.64 1.68 20.09
C PRO A 59 7.63 1.61 21.62
N ASP A 60 6.80 2.41 22.29
CA ASP A 60 6.63 2.43 23.74
C ASP A 60 5.38 1.66 24.21
N LYS A 61 4.73 0.90 23.31
CA LYS A 61 3.54 0.10 23.60
C LYS A 61 3.87 -1.38 23.75
N LEU A 62 2.90 -2.13 24.25
CA LEU A 62 3.04 -3.56 24.57
C LEU A 62 3.05 -4.46 23.33
N VAL A 63 2.33 -4.09 22.27
CA VAL A 63 2.17 -4.92 21.07
C VAL A 63 3.30 -4.60 20.10
N GLU A 64 4.29 -5.50 20.04
CA GLU A 64 5.43 -5.35 19.12
C GLU A 64 5.17 -5.96 17.73
N GLU A 65 4.45 -7.09 17.71
CA GLU A 65 4.21 -7.88 16.51
C GLU A 65 2.70 -8.02 16.23
N VAL A 66 2.35 -8.03 14.93
CA VAL A 66 0.98 -8.26 14.46
C VAL A 66 0.95 -9.37 13.40
N ASP A 67 -0.20 -9.99 13.23
CA ASP A 67 -0.38 -11.07 12.25
C ASP A 67 -0.68 -10.55 10.83
N ALA A 68 -1.37 -9.39 10.75
CA ALA A 68 -1.83 -8.84 9.49
C ALA A 68 -1.92 -7.30 9.52
N LEU A 69 -1.83 -6.70 8.33
CA LEU A 69 -2.09 -5.27 8.08
C LEU A 69 -3.13 -5.13 6.95
N VAL A 70 -4.02 -4.15 7.06
CA VAL A 70 -5.15 -3.99 6.12
C VAL A 70 -5.08 -2.64 5.40
N LEU A 71 -5.18 -2.67 4.08
CA LEU A 71 -5.43 -1.51 3.22
C LEU A 71 -6.83 -1.67 2.62
N SER A 72 -7.69 -0.64 2.69
CA SER A 72 -9.07 -0.74 2.20
C SER A 72 -9.54 0.54 1.51
N GLY A 73 -10.47 0.41 0.55
CA GLY A 73 -11.28 1.53 0.09
C GLY A 73 -12.35 1.96 1.10
N GLY A 74 -13.36 2.70 0.66
CA GLY A 74 -14.57 2.97 1.46
C GLY A 74 -14.52 4.12 2.43
N SER A 75 -13.43 4.88 2.48
CA SER A 75 -13.20 5.87 3.54
C SER A 75 -13.44 5.23 4.93
N ALA A 76 -14.01 5.96 5.89
CA ALA A 76 -14.23 5.47 7.25
C ALA A 76 -15.04 4.15 7.34
N PHE A 77 -15.92 3.85 6.37
CA PHE A 77 -16.65 2.57 6.32
C PHE A 77 -15.69 1.38 6.12
N GLY A 78 -14.61 1.60 5.37
CA GLY A 78 -13.55 0.63 5.10
C GLY A 78 -12.80 0.15 6.33
N LEU A 79 -12.82 0.91 7.43
CA LEU A 79 -12.16 0.53 8.68
C LEU A 79 -12.74 -0.78 9.26
N ASP A 80 -13.97 -1.14 8.87
CA ASP A 80 -14.61 -2.39 9.28
C ASP A 80 -14.02 -3.64 8.58
N ALA A 81 -13.24 -3.48 7.50
CA ALA A 81 -12.52 -4.59 6.88
C ALA A 81 -11.59 -5.30 7.86
N ALA A 82 -10.94 -4.55 8.75
CA ALA A 82 -10.10 -5.10 9.80
C ALA A 82 -10.87 -5.96 10.80
N SER A 83 -12.15 -5.67 11.06
CA SER A 83 -13.03 -6.53 11.88
C SER A 83 -13.20 -7.91 11.25
N GLY A 84 -13.36 -7.96 9.92
CA GLY A 84 -13.45 -9.21 9.18
C GLY A 84 -12.17 -10.04 9.25
N VAL A 85 -11.03 -9.39 9.09
CA VAL A 85 -9.71 -10.01 9.22
C VAL A 85 -9.48 -10.51 10.65
N ALA A 86 -9.87 -9.74 11.67
CA ALA A 86 -9.78 -10.15 13.06
C ALA A 86 -10.60 -11.43 13.35
N ASP A 87 -11.84 -11.51 12.87
CA ASP A 87 -12.68 -12.72 13.00
C ASP A 87 -12.00 -13.94 12.36
N GLY A 88 -11.43 -13.78 11.16
CA GLY A 88 -10.71 -14.85 10.48
C GLY A 88 -9.44 -15.28 11.20
N LEU A 89 -8.63 -14.35 11.70
CA LEU A 89 -7.44 -14.66 12.51
C LEU A 89 -7.81 -15.36 13.82
N ARG A 90 -8.91 -14.95 14.46
CA ARG A 90 -9.43 -15.62 15.67
C ARG A 90 -9.81 -17.07 15.39
N ALA A 91 -10.42 -17.35 14.24
CA ALA A 91 -10.75 -18.71 13.80
C ALA A 91 -9.49 -19.55 13.50
N MET A 92 -8.42 -18.92 13.04
CA MET A 92 -7.09 -19.56 12.86
C MET A 92 -6.31 -19.74 14.17
N GLY A 93 -6.85 -19.29 15.31
CA GLY A 93 -6.14 -19.33 16.59
C GLY A 93 -4.93 -18.39 16.64
N ARG A 94 -4.97 -17.26 15.92
CA ARG A 94 -3.92 -16.23 15.88
C ARG A 94 -4.33 -14.99 16.68
N GLY A 95 -3.37 -14.15 17.01
CA GLY A 95 -3.54 -12.96 17.84
C GLY A 95 -2.67 -12.94 19.09
N PHE A 96 -2.63 -11.75 19.71
CA PHE A 96 -1.90 -11.46 20.93
C PHE A 96 -2.44 -12.27 22.11
N ALA A 97 -1.55 -12.92 22.86
CA ALA A 97 -1.95 -13.79 23.97
C ALA A 97 -2.29 -12.97 25.23
N VAL A 98 -3.49 -13.15 25.76
CA VAL A 98 -3.96 -12.56 27.02
C VAL A 98 -4.53 -13.68 27.89
N GLY A 99 -3.70 -14.25 28.76
CA GLY A 99 -4.07 -15.46 29.49
C GLY A 99 -4.29 -16.65 28.55
N ASP A 100 -5.50 -17.23 28.60
CA ASP A 100 -5.94 -18.31 27.71
C ASP A 100 -6.61 -17.80 26.41
N GLN A 101 -6.78 -16.50 26.28
CA GLN A 101 -7.37 -15.87 25.09
C GLN A 101 -6.32 -15.43 24.08
N ARG A 102 -6.69 -15.43 22.80
CA ARG A 102 -5.94 -14.79 21.71
C ARG A 102 -6.78 -13.67 21.12
N VAL A 103 -6.22 -12.47 21.13
CA VAL A 103 -6.86 -11.23 20.66
C VAL A 103 -6.14 -10.75 19.41
N PRO A 104 -6.72 -10.92 18.20
CA PRO A 104 -6.16 -10.38 16.97
C PRO A 104 -6.05 -8.87 17.04
N ILE A 105 -4.86 -8.35 16.75
CA ILE A 105 -4.57 -6.93 16.58
C ILE A 105 -4.38 -6.70 15.09
N VAL A 106 -5.25 -5.88 14.49
CA VAL A 106 -5.31 -5.73 13.03
C VAL A 106 -5.28 -4.23 12.67
N PRO A 107 -4.09 -3.64 12.61
CA PRO A 107 -3.93 -2.28 12.13
C PRO A 107 -4.38 -2.16 10.68
N GLY A 108 -5.02 -1.05 10.36
CA GLY A 108 -5.49 -0.80 9.02
C GLY A 108 -5.60 0.67 8.68
N ALA A 109 -5.64 0.94 7.39
CA ALA A 109 -5.85 2.27 6.84
C ALA A 109 -6.77 2.22 5.63
N ILE A 110 -7.43 3.35 5.38
CA ILE A 110 -8.42 3.49 4.31
C ILE A 110 -8.03 4.55 3.29
N LEU A 111 -8.61 4.43 2.10
CA LEU A 111 -8.66 5.49 1.10
C LEU A 111 -10.11 5.80 0.72
N PHE A 112 -10.34 7.01 0.25
CA PHE A 112 -11.66 7.44 -0.23
C PHE A 112 -11.89 7.02 -1.69
N ASP A 113 -12.80 6.08 -1.95
CA ASP A 113 -13.21 5.67 -3.30
C ASP A 113 -14.74 5.76 -3.52
N LEU A 114 -15.44 6.54 -2.68
CA LEU A 114 -16.91 6.57 -2.72
C LEU A 114 -17.49 7.33 -3.93
N LEU A 115 -16.67 8.11 -4.66
CA LEU A 115 -17.08 8.90 -5.84
C LEU A 115 -16.51 8.38 -7.16
N ASN A 116 -16.22 7.08 -7.24
CA ASN A 116 -15.54 6.45 -8.39
C ASN A 116 -16.47 5.90 -9.48
N GLY A 117 -17.77 6.21 -9.43
CA GLY A 117 -18.77 5.75 -10.40
C GLY A 117 -19.37 4.36 -10.15
N GLY A 118 -19.02 3.69 -9.06
CA GLY A 118 -19.70 2.46 -8.63
C GLY A 118 -20.98 2.71 -7.81
N ASP A 119 -21.84 1.71 -7.70
CA ASP A 119 -23.11 1.77 -6.94
C ASP A 119 -22.86 1.80 -5.43
N LYS A 120 -23.25 2.91 -4.78
CA LYS A 120 -23.11 3.11 -3.33
C LYS A 120 -24.42 2.93 -2.57
N ASN A 121 -25.48 2.43 -3.22
CA ASN A 121 -26.77 2.19 -2.59
C ASN A 121 -26.81 0.83 -1.86
N TRP A 122 -25.84 0.59 -1.01
CA TRP A 122 -25.83 -0.56 -0.10
C TRP A 122 -26.48 -0.18 1.24
N THR A 123 -27.15 -1.14 1.88
CA THR A 123 -27.76 -0.94 3.21
C THR A 123 -26.82 -1.36 4.33
N ASP A 124 -26.14 -2.49 4.14
CA ASP A 124 -25.16 -3.02 5.09
C ASP A 124 -23.73 -2.66 4.63
N ASN A 125 -22.84 -2.37 5.59
CA ASN A 125 -21.44 -2.09 5.32
C ASN A 125 -20.75 -3.34 4.71
N PRO A 126 -20.25 -3.28 3.46
CA PRO A 126 -19.67 -4.45 2.78
C PRO A 126 -18.25 -4.82 3.26
N TYR A 127 -17.56 -3.89 3.94
CA TYR A 127 -16.11 -3.98 4.12
C TYR A 127 -15.69 -5.11 5.05
N LYS A 128 -16.48 -5.46 6.07
CA LYS A 128 -16.21 -6.63 6.92
C LYS A 128 -16.12 -7.93 6.12
N ALA A 129 -17.10 -8.17 5.25
CA ALA A 129 -17.12 -9.36 4.40
C ALA A 129 -15.97 -9.36 3.39
N LEU A 130 -15.66 -8.20 2.81
CA LEU A 130 -14.49 -8.05 1.93
C LEU A 130 -13.16 -8.33 2.66
N GLY A 131 -13.02 -7.89 3.91
CA GLY A 131 -11.86 -8.18 4.75
C GLY A 131 -11.67 -9.67 5.02
N GLN A 132 -12.76 -10.39 5.34
CA GLN A 132 -12.75 -11.85 5.49
C GLN A 132 -12.34 -12.55 4.19
N ALA A 133 -12.93 -12.14 3.06
CA ALA A 133 -12.62 -12.72 1.76
C ALA A 133 -11.16 -12.46 1.35
N ALA A 134 -10.65 -11.24 1.57
CA ALA A 134 -9.27 -10.90 1.28
C ALA A 134 -8.31 -11.75 2.13
N LEU A 135 -8.54 -11.90 3.44
CA LEU A 135 -7.73 -12.78 4.29
C LEU A 135 -7.71 -14.23 3.78
N ALA A 136 -8.88 -14.77 3.39
CA ALA A 136 -8.98 -16.13 2.86
C ALA A 136 -8.24 -16.31 1.53
N ALA A 137 -8.12 -15.25 0.73
CA ALA A 137 -7.42 -15.25 -0.56
C ALA A 137 -5.90 -15.01 -0.45
N ALA A 138 -5.33 -14.95 0.76
CA ALA A 138 -3.91 -14.64 0.95
C ALA A 138 -2.96 -15.64 0.27
N SER A 139 -2.18 -15.16 -0.71
CA SER A 139 -1.24 -15.96 -1.51
C SER A 139 0.09 -15.24 -1.73
N SER A 140 1.02 -15.87 -2.44
CA SER A 140 2.29 -15.23 -2.86
C SER A 140 2.14 -14.39 -4.13
N ASP A 141 1.04 -14.56 -4.88
CA ASP A 141 0.76 -13.79 -6.08
C ASP A 141 -0.02 -12.52 -5.73
N VAL A 142 0.37 -11.41 -6.34
CA VAL A 142 -0.21 -10.08 -6.08
C VAL A 142 -0.68 -9.48 -7.40
N ALA A 143 -1.99 -9.32 -7.56
CA ALA A 143 -2.55 -8.65 -8.73
C ALA A 143 -2.35 -7.13 -8.62
N LEU A 144 -1.89 -6.52 -9.71
CA LEU A 144 -1.59 -5.09 -9.81
C LEU A 144 -2.73 -4.33 -10.49
N GLY A 145 -2.79 -3.02 -10.28
CA GLY A 145 -3.76 -2.16 -10.94
C GLY A 145 -5.11 -2.17 -10.22
N SER A 146 -6.18 -2.55 -10.90
CA SER A 146 -7.55 -2.39 -10.40
C SER A 146 -8.02 -3.56 -9.53
N HIS A 147 -7.19 -3.93 -8.54
CA HIS A 147 -7.45 -5.05 -7.64
C HIS A 147 -7.38 -4.67 -6.16
N GLY A 148 -8.19 -5.34 -5.34
CA GLY A 148 -8.20 -5.15 -3.88
C GLY A 148 -8.44 -3.68 -3.51
N ALA A 149 -7.63 -3.11 -2.61
CA ALA A 149 -7.73 -1.70 -2.24
C ALA A 149 -7.54 -0.72 -3.42
N GLY A 150 -6.95 -1.16 -4.53
CA GLY A 150 -6.76 -0.36 -5.74
C GLY A 150 -7.97 -0.29 -6.68
N THR A 151 -9.01 -1.12 -6.47
CA THR A 151 -10.17 -1.27 -7.37
C THR A 151 -10.84 0.07 -7.71
N GLY A 152 -11.09 0.86 -6.67
CA GLY A 152 -11.79 2.13 -6.76
C GLY A 152 -10.91 3.36 -6.84
N ALA A 153 -9.59 3.18 -6.82
CA ALA A 153 -8.64 4.28 -6.63
C ALA A 153 -8.53 5.17 -7.88
N THR A 154 -8.29 6.46 -7.66
CA THR A 154 -8.07 7.48 -8.70
C THR A 154 -6.92 8.41 -8.33
N THR A 155 -6.23 8.98 -9.32
CA THR A 155 -5.29 10.09 -9.13
C THR A 155 -5.86 11.37 -9.73
N ALA A 156 -5.06 12.43 -9.81
CA ALA A 156 -5.49 13.70 -10.40
C ALA A 156 -6.14 13.57 -11.80
N ASN A 157 -5.61 12.70 -12.65
CA ASN A 157 -5.97 12.63 -14.07
C ASN A 157 -6.08 11.21 -14.64
N LEU A 158 -5.80 10.17 -13.84
CA LEU A 158 -5.81 8.78 -14.27
C LEU A 158 -6.50 7.90 -13.23
N LYS A 159 -6.94 6.71 -13.66
CA LYS A 159 -7.30 5.64 -12.72
C LYS A 159 -6.07 5.30 -11.86
N GLY A 160 -6.30 5.18 -10.56
CA GLY A 160 -5.33 4.76 -9.56
C GLY A 160 -5.10 3.26 -9.62
N GLY A 161 -4.58 2.68 -8.55
CA GLY A 161 -4.49 1.23 -8.45
C GLY A 161 -3.70 0.73 -7.26
N LEU A 162 -3.52 -0.59 -7.22
CA LEU A 162 -2.65 -1.30 -6.30
C LEU A 162 -1.32 -1.61 -6.99
N GLY A 163 -0.24 -1.20 -6.35
CA GLY A 163 1.13 -1.39 -6.79
C GLY A 163 1.91 -2.27 -5.84
N THR A 164 2.86 -3.02 -6.36
CA THR A 164 3.90 -3.65 -5.56
C THR A 164 5.25 -3.57 -6.28
N ALA A 165 6.36 -3.67 -5.55
CA ALA A 165 7.71 -3.80 -6.09
C ALA A 165 8.61 -4.38 -5.01
N SER A 166 9.75 -4.97 -5.40
CA SER A 166 10.75 -5.44 -4.43
C SER A 166 12.18 -5.20 -4.91
N LEU A 167 13.12 -5.25 -3.96
CA LEU A 167 14.55 -5.24 -4.19
C LEU A 167 15.25 -6.20 -3.23
N VAL A 168 16.23 -6.92 -3.75
CA VAL A 168 17.25 -7.64 -2.98
C VAL A 168 18.50 -6.77 -2.90
N LEU A 169 18.95 -6.53 -1.66
CA LEU A 169 20.13 -5.71 -1.34
C LEU A 169 21.41 -6.54 -1.45
N PRO A 170 22.59 -5.90 -1.59
CA PRO A 170 23.87 -6.60 -1.55
C PRO A 170 24.11 -7.38 -0.25
N SER A 171 23.54 -6.95 0.87
CA SER A 171 23.58 -7.67 2.16
C SER A 171 22.71 -8.93 2.17
N GLY A 172 21.94 -9.19 1.12
CA GLY A 172 21.02 -10.33 1.02
C GLY A 172 19.64 -10.09 1.63
N HIS A 173 19.43 -8.95 2.29
CA HIS A 173 18.10 -8.51 2.74
C HIS A 173 17.17 -8.26 1.54
N THR A 174 15.89 -8.52 1.74
CA THR A 174 14.84 -8.17 0.79
C THR A 174 13.98 -7.06 1.36
N VAL A 175 13.64 -6.09 0.52
CA VAL A 175 12.67 -5.03 0.82
C VAL A 175 11.59 -5.04 -0.24
N GLY A 176 10.33 -4.97 0.17
CA GLY A 176 9.18 -4.94 -0.72
C GLY A 176 8.18 -3.87 -0.32
N ALA A 177 7.42 -3.34 -1.29
CA ALA A 177 6.38 -2.35 -1.05
C ALA A 177 5.05 -2.83 -1.63
N LEU A 178 3.94 -2.48 -0.99
CA LEU A 178 2.56 -2.65 -1.46
C LEU A 178 1.83 -1.33 -1.23
N VAL A 179 1.18 -0.77 -2.23
CA VAL A 179 0.60 0.58 -2.15
C VAL A 179 -0.71 0.66 -2.91
N ALA A 180 -1.75 1.24 -2.30
CA ALA A 180 -2.98 1.63 -2.99
C ALA A 180 -2.95 3.14 -3.24
N VAL A 181 -2.94 3.54 -4.51
CA VAL A 181 -2.68 4.91 -4.96
C VAL A 181 -3.98 5.61 -5.31
N ASN A 182 -4.53 6.37 -4.36
CA ASN A 182 -5.69 7.24 -4.55
C ASN A 182 -5.32 8.73 -4.33
N ALA A 183 -4.14 9.12 -4.79
CA ALA A 183 -3.51 10.42 -4.51
C ALA A 183 -4.30 11.63 -5.00
N LEU A 184 -4.16 12.76 -4.31
CA LEU A 184 -4.62 14.06 -4.80
C LEU A 184 -3.82 14.53 -6.01
N GLY A 185 -2.51 14.33 -5.97
CA GLY A 185 -1.57 14.72 -7.01
C GLY A 185 -1.53 13.78 -8.21
N SER A 186 -0.68 14.14 -9.16
CA SER A 186 -0.41 13.35 -10.37
C SER A 186 0.77 12.42 -10.17
N VAL A 187 0.69 11.24 -10.79
CA VAL A 187 1.78 10.24 -10.84
C VAL A 187 2.60 10.35 -12.14
N VAL A 188 2.06 11.08 -13.12
CA VAL A 188 2.72 11.41 -14.38
C VAL A 188 3.10 12.89 -14.45
N MET A 189 4.12 13.20 -15.24
CA MET A 189 4.58 14.57 -15.48
C MET A 189 3.64 15.26 -16.48
N GLY A 190 3.00 16.35 -16.04
CA GLY A 190 2.03 17.11 -16.84
C GLY A 190 0.89 16.23 -17.35
N GLU A 191 0.58 16.36 -18.64
CA GLU A 191 -0.43 15.56 -19.35
C GLU A 191 0.16 14.40 -20.18
N GLY A 192 1.45 14.12 -20.00
CA GLY A 192 2.22 13.12 -20.74
C GLY A 192 2.22 11.71 -20.14
N PRO A 193 2.79 10.73 -20.86
CA PRO A 193 2.89 9.35 -20.38
C PRO A 193 4.03 9.11 -19.36
N GLU A 194 4.93 10.08 -19.16
CA GLU A 194 6.15 9.90 -18.36
C GLU A 194 5.85 9.94 -16.86
N PHE A 195 6.27 8.90 -16.13
CA PHE A 195 6.09 8.82 -14.68
C PHE A 195 7.14 9.64 -13.93
N TRP A 196 6.77 10.28 -12.82
CA TRP A 196 7.74 10.88 -11.88
C TRP A 196 8.76 9.86 -11.37
N ALA A 197 8.35 8.59 -11.28
CA ALA A 197 9.17 7.45 -10.89
C ALA A 197 10.26 7.04 -11.91
N ALA A 198 10.32 7.65 -13.11
CA ALA A 198 11.20 7.22 -14.20
C ALA A 198 12.67 6.98 -13.83
N PRO A 199 13.33 7.79 -12.97
CA PRO A 199 14.73 7.52 -12.57
C PRO A 199 14.94 6.19 -11.82
N TRP A 200 13.87 5.58 -11.34
CA TRP A 200 13.87 4.35 -10.54
C TRP A 200 13.30 3.15 -11.29
N GLU A 201 12.92 3.32 -12.57
CA GLU A 201 12.40 2.24 -13.40
C GLU A 201 13.44 1.15 -13.60
N LEU A 202 13.02 -0.11 -13.48
CA LEU A 202 13.84 -1.27 -13.81
C LEU A 202 13.15 -2.07 -14.92
N ASP A 203 13.93 -2.50 -15.92
CA ASP A 203 13.49 -3.40 -16.99
C ASP A 203 12.20 -2.96 -17.72
N ALA A 204 12.00 -1.65 -17.87
CA ALA A 204 10.81 -1.04 -18.48
C ALA A 204 9.47 -1.50 -17.84
N GLU A 205 9.47 -1.79 -16.54
CA GLU A 205 8.33 -2.34 -15.80
C GLU A 205 7.07 -1.45 -15.78
N PHE A 206 7.19 -0.18 -16.15
CA PHE A 206 6.07 0.74 -16.36
C PHE A 206 6.18 1.55 -17.67
N GLY A 207 6.77 0.93 -18.69
CA GLY A 207 6.70 1.39 -20.09
C GLY A 207 7.96 2.05 -20.63
N GLY A 208 9.03 2.21 -19.84
CA GLY A 208 10.35 2.64 -20.33
C GLY A 208 10.34 4.02 -21.01
N ARG A 209 9.46 4.92 -20.57
CA ARG A 209 9.25 6.24 -21.22
C ARG A 209 10.37 7.24 -20.94
N GLY A 210 11.17 7.00 -19.90
CA GLY A 210 12.16 7.97 -19.42
C GLY A 210 11.52 9.15 -18.69
N ALA A 211 12.33 10.17 -18.40
CA ALA A 211 11.87 11.38 -17.73
C ALA A 211 11.19 12.34 -18.72
N GLY A 212 10.05 12.88 -18.33
CA GLY A 212 9.35 13.95 -19.04
C GLY A 212 9.83 15.33 -18.63
N THR A 213 9.08 16.36 -19.04
CA THR A 213 9.28 17.74 -18.59
C THR A 213 8.27 18.07 -17.48
N PRO A 214 8.71 18.49 -16.29
CA PRO A 214 7.80 18.82 -15.20
C PRO A 214 7.12 20.17 -15.41
N ASP A 215 5.83 20.25 -15.10
CA ASP A 215 5.12 21.51 -14.93
C ASP A 215 5.35 22.07 -13.52
N LEU A 216 5.56 23.39 -13.42
CA LEU A 216 5.76 24.06 -12.12
C LEU A 216 4.47 24.14 -11.30
N TRP A 217 3.32 24.15 -11.97
CA TRP A 217 2.01 24.12 -11.31
C TRP A 217 1.46 22.70 -11.35
N PRO A 218 1.10 22.10 -10.20
CA PRO A 218 0.67 20.71 -10.18
C PRO A 218 -0.76 20.53 -10.71
N VAL A 219 -0.97 19.38 -11.35
CA VAL A 219 -2.31 18.86 -11.66
C VAL A 219 -2.84 18.13 -10.43
N THR A 220 -4.05 18.48 -9.97
CA THR A 220 -4.66 17.90 -8.76
C THR A 220 -6.14 17.62 -8.95
N LYS A 221 -6.69 16.67 -8.17
CA LYS A 221 -8.14 16.44 -8.06
C LYS A 221 -8.79 17.16 -6.86
N LEU A 222 -8.27 18.31 -6.43
CA LEU A 222 -8.70 19.02 -5.20
C LEU A 222 -10.22 19.22 -5.10
N GLY A 223 -10.92 19.44 -6.23
CA GLY A 223 -12.39 19.59 -6.26
C GLY A 223 -13.20 18.33 -5.92
N GLN A 224 -12.56 17.16 -5.86
CA GLN A 224 -13.24 15.87 -5.61
C GLN A 224 -13.36 15.49 -4.12
N HIS A 225 -12.72 16.26 -3.21
CA HIS A 225 -12.70 16.10 -1.74
C HIS A 225 -12.24 14.70 -1.23
N GLU A 226 -11.20 14.70 -0.38
CA GLU A 226 -10.48 13.53 0.16
C GLU A 226 -9.68 12.72 -0.87
N SER A 227 -8.42 12.45 -0.55
CA SER A 227 -7.50 11.64 -1.36
C SER A 227 -6.57 10.91 -0.43
N THR A 228 -6.00 9.78 -0.85
CA THR A 228 -5.12 9.01 0.04
C THR A 228 -4.23 8.05 -0.72
N THR A 229 -2.93 8.05 -0.43
CA THR A 229 -2.06 6.92 -0.76
C THR A 229 -1.74 6.14 0.51
N ILE A 230 -2.17 4.88 0.59
CA ILE A 230 -1.91 4.01 1.75
C ILE A 230 -0.99 2.86 1.35
N ALA A 231 0.00 2.56 2.18
CA ALA A 231 1.01 1.59 1.80
C ALA A 231 1.57 0.77 2.96
N ILE A 232 2.26 -0.31 2.58
CA ILE A 232 3.08 -1.14 3.45
C ILE A 232 4.47 -1.29 2.81
N VAL A 233 5.52 -1.08 3.59
CA VAL A 233 6.89 -1.47 3.25
C VAL A 233 7.29 -2.65 4.14
N ALA A 234 7.87 -3.69 3.57
CA ALA A 234 8.24 -4.90 4.28
C ALA A 234 9.69 -5.29 4.08
N THR A 235 10.28 -5.98 5.06
CA THR A 235 11.61 -6.57 4.95
C THR A 235 11.75 -7.87 5.73
N ASP A 236 12.74 -8.68 5.34
CA ASP A 236 13.17 -9.86 6.09
C ASP A 236 14.20 -9.55 7.19
N ALA A 237 14.61 -8.29 7.34
CA ALA A 237 15.50 -7.84 8.41
C ALA A 237 14.84 -7.92 9.80
N MET A 238 15.65 -8.15 10.83
CA MET A 238 15.28 -8.10 12.24
C MET A 238 15.36 -6.66 12.73
N LEU A 239 14.19 -6.01 12.76
CA LEU A 239 14.05 -4.62 13.17
C LEU A 239 13.28 -4.53 14.50
N THR A 240 13.67 -3.59 15.34
CA THR A 240 12.82 -3.11 16.43
C THR A 240 11.66 -2.27 15.87
N GLN A 241 10.59 -2.06 16.63
CA GLN A 241 9.49 -1.16 16.19
C GLN A 241 9.98 0.24 15.85
N ALA A 242 10.94 0.79 16.60
CA ALA A 242 11.52 2.10 16.30
C ALA A 242 12.25 2.11 14.95
N GLN A 243 12.98 1.04 14.61
CA GLN A 243 13.64 0.89 13.31
C GLN A 243 12.64 0.66 12.18
N ALA A 244 11.59 -0.14 12.42
CA ALA A 244 10.49 -0.32 11.46
C ALA A 244 9.77 1.00 11.18
N THR A 245 9.44 1.79 12.20
CA THR A 245 8.87 3.14 12.05
C THR A 245 9.81 4.07 11.28
N ARG A 246 11.13 3.99 11.50
CA ARG A 246 12.09 4.74 10.67
C ARG A 246 12.10 4.30 9.21
N MET A 247 11.94 3.01 8.93
CA MET A 247 11.79 2.50 7.56
C MET A 247 10.48 2.98 6.92
N ALA A 248 9.36 3.01 7.67
CA ALA A 248 8.10 3.61 7.20
C ALA A 248 8.29 5.09 6.83
N ILE A 249 8.94 5.88 7.70
CA ILE A 249 9.28 7.29 7.42
C ILE A 249 10.08 7.41 6.13
N ALA A 250 11.14 6.61 5.96
CA ALA A 250 11.97 6.67 4.75
C ALA A 250 11.18 6.29 3.48
N ALA A 251 10.23 5.36 3.57
CA ALA A 251 9.42 4.94 2.43
C ALA A 251 8.50 6.05 1.88
N HIS A 252 8.11 7.04 2.70
CA HIS A 252 7.39 8.22 2.24
C HIS A 252 8.18 9.09 1.26
N ASP A 253 9.52 9.05 1.27
CA ASP A 253 10.31 9.69 0.22
C ASP A 253 9.92 9.14 -1.17
N GLY A 254 9.48 7.88 -1.22
CA GLY A 254 8.99 7.29 -2.46
C GLY A 254 7.64 7.85 -2.93
N PHE A 255 6.79 8.31 -2.01
CA PHE A 255 5.57 9.05 -2.38
C PHE A 255 5.98 10.38 -3.02
N ALA A 256 6.84 11.15 -2.37
CA ALA A 256 7.30 12.44 -2.87
C ALA A 256 8.06 12.34 -4.22
N ARG A 257 8.71 11.20 -4.51
CA ARG A 257 9.38 10.93 -5.80
C ARG A 257 8.43 10.48 -6.91
N ALA A 258 7.25 9.96 -6.58
CA ALA A 258 6.32 9.39 -7.55
C ALA A 258 5.01 10.19 -7.70
N ILE A 259 4.68 11.06 -6.75
CA ILE A 259 3.40 11.76 -6.66
C ILE A 259 3.68 13.25 -6.45
N VAL A 260 3.11 14.10 -7.31
CA VAL A 260 3.28 15.55 -7.22
C VAL A 260 1.93 16.27 -7.26
N PRO A 261 1.53 16.99 -6.19
CA PRO A 261 2.11 16.95 -4.83
C PRO A 261 1.69 15.68 -4.08
N ALA A 262 2.46 15.32 -3.06
CA ALA A 262 2.12 14.31 -2.05
C ALA A 262 1.92 14.98 -0.68
N HIS A 263 1.35 14.25 0.29
CA HIS A 263 1.25 14.66 1.70
C HIS A 263 0.51 15.99 1.90
N THR A 264 -0.51 16.25 1.09
CA THR A 264 -1.28 17.48 1.21
C THR A 264 -2.20 17.44 2.44
N PRO A 265 -2.76 18.58 2.88
CA PRO A 265 -3.76 18.60 3.96
C PRO A 265 -5.01 17.75 3.67
N MET A 266 -5.28 17.43 2.40
CA MET A 266 -6.42 16.63 1.97
C MET A 266 -6.07 15.16 1.72
N ASP A 267 -4.79 14.79 1.87
CA ASP A 267 -4.33 13.42 1.74
C ASP A 267 -4.33 12.71 3.09
N GLY A 268 -4.73 11.44 3.14
CA GLY A 268 -4.58 10.58 4.32
C GLY A 268 -3.29 9.75 4.34
N ASP A 269 -2.24 10.21 3.65
CA ASP A 269 -1.05 9.41 3.32
C ASP A 269 -0.38 8.76 4.55
N LEU A 270 -0.21 7.45 4.49
CA LEU A 270 0.53 6.70 5.50
C LEU A 270 1.29 5.50 4.92
N VAL A 271 2.32 5.09 5.65
CA VAL A 271 3.05 3.85 5.41
C VAL A 271 3.13 3.03 6.70
N PHE A 272 2.68 1.78 6.64
CA PHE A 272 3.06 0.75 7.62
C PHE A 272 4.41 0.13 7.25
N ALA A 273 5.20 -0.24 8.25
CA ALA A 273 6.37 -1.09 8.08
C ALA A 273 6.11 -2.48 8.67
N ALA A 274 6.57 -3.53 8.00
CA ALA A 274 6.53 -4.92 8.46
C ALA A 274 7.93 -5.56 8.39
N ALA A 275 8.37 -6.23 9.45
CA ALA A 275 9.69 -6.88 9.49
C ALA A 275 9.54 -8.33 9.98
N THR A 276 9.87 -9.30 9.13
CA THR A 276 9.68 -10.73 9.46
C THR A 276 10.80 -11.32 10.33
N GLY A 277 11.88 -10.58 10.54
CA GLY A 277 12.96 -10.95 11.46
C GLY A 277 13.80 -12.16 11.05
N ALA A 278 13.80 -12.52 9.77
CA ALA A 278 14.54 -13.68 9.28
C ALA A 278 16.06 -13.45 9.19
N ARG A 279 16.53 -12.19 9.13
CA ARG A 279 17.96 -11.85 8.97
C ARG A 279 18.41 -10.78 9.97
N PRO A 280 19.57 -10.96 10.63
CA PRO A 280 20.10 -9.94 11.52
C PRO A 280 20.58 -8.71 10.75
N VAL A 281 20.42 -7.54 11.36
CA VAL A 281 20.98 -6.27 10.88
C VAL A 281 22.36 -6.05 11.50
N ALA A 282 23.39 -5.80 10.70
CA ALA A 282 24.77 -5.69 11.20
C ALA A 282 25.11 -4.30 11.77
N GLY A 283 24.35 -3.25 11.42
CA GLY A 283 24.55 -1.90 11.94
C GLY A 283 23.81 -0.81 11.18
N VAL A 284 24.20 0.45 11.41
CA VAL A 284 23.52 1.62 10.85
C VAL A 284 23.54 1.69 9.32
N ALA A 285 24.57 1.13 8.68
CA ALA A 285 24.67 1.08 7.22
C ALA A 285 23.57 0.21 6.60
N ASP A 286 23.21 -0.90 7.22
CA ASP A 286 22.08 -1.75 6.78
C ASP A 286 20.76 -1.01 6.98
N LEU A 287 20.56 -0.33 8.12
CA LEU A 287 19.34 0.45 8.37
C LEU A 287 19.16 1.57 7.32
N LEU A 288 20.24 2.25 6.96
CA LEU A 288 20.23 3.25 5.89
C LEU A 288 19.86 2.62 4.55
N ALA A 289 20.48 1.48 4.20
CA ALA A 289 20.19 0.78 2.95
C ALA A 289 18.75 0.28 2.88
N LEU A 290 18.20 -0.23 3.98
CA LEU A 290 16.80 -0.66 4.10
C LEU A 290 15.84 0.51 3.89
N GLY A 291 16.06 1.65 4.55
CA GLY A 291 15.25 2.85 4.36
C GLY A 291 15.29 3.36 2.92
N HIS A 292 16.48 3.41 2.31
CA HIS A 292 16.65 3.82 0.92
C HIS A 292 15.95 2.86 -0.06
N ALA A 293 16.11 1.55 0.13
CA ALA A 293 15.42 0.54 -0.66
C ALA A 293 13.90 0.60 -0.48
N GLY A 294 13.41 0.92 0.73
CA GLY A 294 12.01 1.19 1.01
C GLY A 294 11.47 2.34 0.17
N ALA A 295 12.19 3.46 0.11
CA ALA A 295 11.83 4.59 -0.73
C ALA A 295 11.80 4.23 -2.24
N ILE A 296 12.80 3.50 -2.73
CA ILE A 296 12.87 3.10 -4.16
C ILE A 296 11.74 2.14 -4.52
N THR A 297 11.52 1.09 -3.71
CA THR A 297 10.45 0.12 -3.96
C THR A 297 9.09 0.79 -3.90
N MET A 298 8.88 1.73 -2.98
CA MET A 298 7.65 2.51 -2.92
C MET A 298 7.45 3.37 -4.18
N THR A 299 8.49 4.09 -4.61
CA THR A 299 8.45 4.92 -5.84
C THR A 299 8.02 4.09 -7.06
N ARG A 300 8.65 2.91 -7.22
CA ARG A 300 8.36 1.97 -8.31
C ARG A 300 6.96 1.38 -8.22
N ALA A 301 6.55 0.95 -7.03
CA ALA A 301 5.23 0.36 -6.79
C ALA A 301 4.11 1.34 -7.18
N ILE A 302 4.26 2.63 -6.85
CA ILE A 302 3.29 3.67 -7.21
C ILE A 302 3.10 3.76 -8.74
N ALA A 303 4.19 3.84 -9.52
CA ALA A 303 4.07 3.89 -10.98
C ALA A 303 3.48 2.60 -11.57
N ARG A 304 3.89 1.43 -11.06
CA ARG A 304 3.34 0.13 -11.47
C ARG A 304 1.84 0.03 -11.19
N ALA A 305 1.35 0.63 -10.10
CA ALA A 305 -0.08 0.67 -9.78
C ALA A 305 -0.89 1.32 -10.91
N ILE A 306 -0.43 2.47 -11.39
CA ILE A 306 -1.12 3.27 -12.42
C ILE A 306 -0.96 2.63 -13.80
N HIS A 307 0.24 2.14 -14.13
CA HIS A 307 0.52 1.50 -15.41
C HIS A 307 -0.29 0.21 -15.61
N ALA A 308 -0.52 -0.56 -14.54
CA ALA A 308 -1.27 -1.82 -14.58
C ALA A 308 -2.78 -1.66 -14.41
N ALA A 309 -3.29 -0.45 -14.16
CA ALA A 309 -4.72 -0.20 -13.99
C ALA A 309 -5.50 -0.56 -15.27
N THR A 310 -6.63 -1.26 -15.10
CA THR A 310 -7.49 -1.74 -16.20
C THR A 310 -8.82 -0.99 -16.21
N PRO A 311 -9.37 -0.66 -17.40
CA PRO A 311 -10.62 0.07 -17.48
C PRO A 311 -11.81 -0.82 -17.11
N ALA A 312 -12.81 -0.25 -16.45
CA ALA A 312 -14.10 -0.87 -16.18
C ALA A 312 -15.26 0.08 -16.57
N PRO A 313 -16.44 -0.45 -16.94
CA PRO A 313 -17.61 0.37 -17.24
C PRO A 313 -17.93 1.36 -16.11
N GLY A 314 -18.20 2.62 -16.47
CA GLY A 314 -18.53 3.69 -15.52
C GLY A 314 -17.34 4.25 -14.73
N ASP A 315 -16.09 3.97 -15.15
CA ASP A 315 -14.92 4.62 -14.53
C ASP A 315 -14.94 6.13 -14.81
N THR A 316 -14.56 6.92 -13.82
CA THR A 316 -14.58 8.39 -13.90
C THR A 316 -13.32 8.98 -14.54
N LEU A 317 -12.24 8.21 -14.63
CA LEU A 317 -10.96 8.61 -15.22
C LEU A 317 -10.42 7.51 -16.13
N PRO A 318 -9.68 7.87 -17.20
CA PRO A 318 -9.05 6.88 -18.07
C PRO A 318 -7.89 6.17 -17.36
N THR A 319 -7.59 4.94 -17.78
CA THR A 319 -6.33 4.29 -17.40
C THR A 319 -5.16 4.85 -18.20
N TRP A 320 -3.94 4.68 -17.68
CA TRP A 320 -2.74 5.04 -18.43
C TRP A 320 -2.68 4.32 -19.78
N GLN A 321 -3.01 3.03 -19.83
CA GLN A 321 -3.03 2.25 -21.07
C GLN A 321 -4.06 2.78 -22.07
N ALA A 322 -5.26 3.16 -21.62
CA ALA A 322 -6.28 3.70 -22.52
C ALA A 322 -5.85 5.05 -23.13
N ARG A 323 -5.08 5.85 -22.37
CA ARG A 323 -4.64 7.18 -22.81
C ARG A 323 -3.33 7.15 -23.62
N PHE A 324 -2.42 6.24 -23.29
CA PHE A 324 -1.03 6.26 -23.77
C PHE A 324 -0.47 4.90 -24.23
N GLY A 325 -1.21 3.81 -24.00
CA GLY A 325 -0.86 2.48 -24.48
C GLY A 325 -0.89 2.50 -26.01
N LYS A 326 0.25 2.17 -26.62
CA LYS A 326 0.39 1.96 -28.06
C LYS A 326 0.78 0.51 -28.27
#